data_AF-E9EIU0-F1
#
_entry.id   AF-E9EIU0-F1
#
_cell.length_a   1.000
_cell.length_b   1.000
_cell.length_c   1.000
_cell.angle_alpha   90.00
_cell.angle_beta   90.00
_cell.angle_gamma   90.00
#
_symmetry.space_group_name_H-M   'P 1'
#
loop_
_entity.id
_entity.type
_entity.pdbx_description
1 polymer ?
#
loop_
_entity_poly.entity_id
_entity_poly.type
_entity_poly.pdbx_seq_one_letter_code
_entity_poly.pdbx_strand_id
1 'polypeptide(L)'
;MILFRLLLLLASSLTLAAAQQSSAVQTYKGSKTYTYYGCYNETTEIEGSDHSRALSGGANEVRKGEMTVPMCLDFCNYGENGTHYRYAGLEWAR
;
A
#
# COMPACT_ATOMS: atom_id res chain seq x y z
N MET A 1 -6.86 -20.77 45.34
CA MET A 1 -7.09 -19.43 44.74
C MET A 1 -5.90 -18.92 43.92
N ILE A 2 -4.65 -19.09 44.37
CA ILE A 2 -3.44 -18.63 43.65
C ILE A 2 -3.23 -19.37 42.31
N LEU A 3 -3.44 -20.68 42.28
CA LEU A 3 -3.27 -21.50 41.06
C LEU A 3 -4.23 -21.08 39.92
N PHE A 4 -5.46 -20.71 40.26
CA PHE A 4 -6.47 -20.25 39.30
C PHE A 4 -6.11 -18.88 38.71
N ARG A 5 -5.52 -17.97 39.52
CA ARG A 5 -5.02 -16.68 39.04
C ARG A 5 -3.79 -16.84 38.13
N LEU A 6 -2.91 -17.79 38.42
CA LEU A 6 -1.77 -18.10 37.54
C LEU A 6 -2.24 -18.63 36.17
N LEU A 7 -3.24 -19.52 36.16
CA LEU A 7 -3.80 -20.07 34.93
C LEU A 7 -4.43 -18.99 34.03
N LEU A 8 -5.17 -18.05 34.63
CA LEU A 8 -5.76 -16.90 33.94
C LEU A 8 -4.71 -15.95 33.36
N LEU A 9 -3.60 -15.71 34.08
CA LEU A 9 -2.50 -14.89 33.60
C LEU A 9 -1.78 -15.53 32.41
N LEU A 10 -1.51 -16.84 32.45
CA LEU A 10 -0.92 -17.57 31.32
C LEU A 10 -1.84 -17.62 30.09
N ALA A 11 -3.15 -17.79 30.29
CA ALA A 11 -4.12 -17.78 29.19
C ALA A 11 -4.21 -16.40 28.51
N SER A 12 -3.98 -15.32 29.26
CA SER A 12 -4.02 -13.94 28.75
C SER A 12 -2.79 -13.57 27.91
N SER A 13 -1.63 -14.15 28.20
CA SER A 13 -0.40 -13.90 27.42
C SER A 13 -0.39 -14.62 26.07
N LEU A 14 -1.07 -15.76 25.95
CA LEU A 14 -1.21 -16.50 24.69
C LEU A 14 -2.07 -15.78 23.64
N THR A 15 -3.10 -15.03 24.06
CA THR A 15 -3.99 -14.30 23.15
C THR A 15 -3.36 -13.03 22.58
N LEU A 16 -2.44 -12.39 23.33
CA LEU A 16 -1.77 -11.16 22.90
C LEU A 16 -0.74 -11.41 21.79
N ALA A 17 -0.08 -12.57 21.79
CA ALA A 17 0.89 -12.95 20.78
C ALA A 17 0.25 -13.23 19.39
N ALA A 18 -0.99 -13.73 19.36
CA ALA A 18 -1.71 -14.01 18.12
C ALA A 18 -2.22 -12.73 17.42
N ALA A 19 -2.44 -11.64 18.17
CA ALA A 19 -2.89 -10.37 17.61
C ALA A 19 -1.77 -9.56 16.92
N GLN A 20 -0.50 -9.91 17.16
CA GLN A 20 0.66 -9.20 16.60
C GLN A 20 1.19 -9.85 15.31
N GLN A 21 0.32 -10.55 14.57
CA GLN A 21 0.65 -11.00 13.23
C GLN A 21 0.51 -9.82 12.27
N SER A 22 1.50 -8.92 12.30
CA SER A 22 1.72 -7.94 11.25
C SER A 22 1.91 -8.73 9.96
N SER A 23 0.90 -8.71 9.08
CA SER A 23 1.07 -9.17 7.71
C SER A 23 2.21 -8.35 7.12
N ALA A 24 3.38 -8.95 7.00
CA ALA A 24 4.54 -8.28 6.43
C ALA A 24 4.13 -7.70 5.08
N VAL A 25 4.15 -6.37 4.95
CA VAL A 25 3.78 -5.69 3.71
C VAL A 25 4.62 -6.26 2.58
N GLN A 26 3.95 -6.85 1.59
CA GLN A 26 4.61 -7.45 0.44
C GLN A 26 4.53 -6.50 -0.75
N THR A 27 5.67 -6.29 -1.42
CA THR A 27 5.71 -5.62 -2.72
C THR A 27 5.16 -6.56 -3.79
N TYR A 28 4.35 -6.06 -4.72
CA TYR A 28 3.90 -6.82 -5.87
C TYR A 28 5.08 -7.16 -6.81
N LYS A 29 5.30 -8.45 -7.07
CA LYS A 29 6.40 -8.96 -7.93
C LYS A 29 5.92 -9.55 -9.25
N GLY A 30 4.63 -9.47 -9.56
CA GLY A 30 4.04 -10.09 -10.75
C GLY A 30 4.16 -9.28 -12.04
N SER A 31 4.67 -8.04 -11.96
CA SER A 31 4.80 -7.18 -13.14
C SER A 31 6.01 -7.57 -13.99
N LYS A 32 5.83 -7.51 -15.31
CA LYS A 32 6.91 -7.65 -16.30
C LYS A 32 7.34 -6.31 -16.90
N THR A 33 6.58 -5.24 -16.63
CA THR A 33 6.75 -3.91 -17.22
C THR A 33 7.28 -2.90 -16.22
N TYR A 34 6.91 -3.02 -14.95
CA TYR A 34 7.37 -2.17 -13.86
C TYR A 34 8.16 -2.96 -12.82
N THR A 35 9.16 -2.31 -12.25
CA THR A 35 9.89 -2.80 -11.07
C THR A 35 9.55 -1.92 -9.88
N TYR A 36 9.38 -2.52 -8.71
CA TYR A 36 9.15 -1.76 -7.48
C TYR A 36 10.32 -0.82 -7.21
N TYR A 37 10.03 0.48 -7.05
CA TYR A 37 11.03 1.53 -6.86
C TYR A 37 11.09 2.01 -5.40
N GLY A 38 9.94 2.17 -4.75
CA GLY A 38 9.89 2.61 -3.35
C GLY A 38 8.47 2.95 -2.89
N CYS A 39 8.38 3.39 -1.64
CA CYS A 39 7.19 3.99 -1.04
C CYS A 39 7.51 5.45 -0.71
N TYR A 40 6.72 6.38 -1.24
CA TYR A 40 6.93 7.82 -1.10
C TYR A 40 5.65 8.45 -0.58
N ASN A 41 5.79 9.56 0.16
CA ASN A 41 4.63 10.34 0.60
C ASN A 41 4.06 11.12 -0.60
N GLU A 42 2.73 11.23 -0.68
CA GLU A 42 2.08 12.20 -1.56
C GLU A 42 2.41 13.61 -1.08
N THR A 43 2.68 14.50 -2.02
CA THR A 43 3.26 15.83 -1.76
C THR A 43 2.20 16.93 -1.71
N THR A 44 0.95 16.64 -2.08
CA THR A 44 -0.14 17.63 -2.10
C THR A 44 -0.43 18.26 -0.73
N GLU A 45 -0.22 17.53 0.36
CA GLU A 45 -0.53 17.97 1.73
C GLU A 45 0.73 18.28 2.58
N ILE A 46 1.92 18.27 1.99
CA ILE A 46 3.17 18.53 2.72
C ILE A 46 3.44 20.04 2.80
N GLU A 47 3.52 20.58 4.02
CA GLU A 47 3.86 21.98 4.27
C GLU A 47 5.26 22.33 3.71
N GLY A 48 5.36 23.46 3.01
CA GLY A 48 6.61 23.92 2.39
C GLY A 48 6.98 23.23 1.08
N SER A 49 6.15 22.32 0.57
CA SER A 49 6.24 21.81 -0.80
C SER A 49 5.57 22.75 -1.80
N ASP A 50 5.67 22.45 -3.10
CA ASP A 50 4.90 23.14 -4.13
C ASP A 50 3.44 22.63 -4.25
N HIS A 51 3.04 21.68 -3.38
CA HIS A 51 1.75 21.01 -3.37
C HIS A 51 1.36 20.32 -4.69
N SER A 52 2.32 20.13 -5.60
CA SER A 52 2.12 19.29 -6.77
C SER A 52 2.00 17.83 -6.33
N ARG A 53 1.40 16.99 -7.17
CA ARG A 53 1.37 15.54 -6.94
C ARG A 53 2.76 14.96 -7.15
N ALA A 54 3.13 13.96 -6.36
CA ALA A 54 4.42 13.28 -6.47
C ALA A 54 4.67 12.75 -7.91
N LEU A 55 3.61 12.27 -8.57
CA LEU A 55 3.58 11.99 -10.01
C LEU A 55 2.74 13.05 -10.75
N SER A 56 3.33 14.23 -10.96
CA SER A 56 2.70 15.33 -11.68
C SER A 56 2.74 15.15 -13.20
N GLY A 57 1.77 15.74 -13.91
CA GLY A 57 1.71 15.76 -15.37
C GLY A 57 1.30 14.44 -16.04
N GLY A 58 0.99 13.39 -15.28
CA GLY A 58 0.44 12.13 -15.77
C GLY A 58 -1.09 12.05 -15.66
N ALA A 59 -1.65 10.91 -16.06
CA ALA A 59 -3.07 10.59 -15.88
C ALA A 59 -3.36 9.99 -14.50
N ASN A 60 -4.64 9.98 -14.11
CA ASN A 60 -5.10 9.36 -12.87
C ASN A 60 -6.38 8.54 -13.07
N GLU A 61 -6.51 7.45 -12.32
CA GLU A 61 -7.73 6.65 -12.28
C GLU A 61 -8.07 6.30 -10.83
N VAL A 62 -9.31 6.59 -10.41
CA VAL A 62 -9.77 6.37 -9.04
C VAL A 62 -10.83 5.26 -9.04
N ARG A 63 -10.53 4.14 -8.38
CA ARG A 63 -11.47 3.02 -8.16
C ARG A 63 -11.59 2.71 -6.67
N LYS A 64 -12.48 3.43 -5.99
CA LYS A 64 -12.63 3.37 -4.52
C LYS A 64 -12.94 1.95 -4.06
N GLY A 65 -12.04 1.37 -3.25
CA GLY A 65 -12.19 0.01 -2.69
C GLY A 65 -11.96 -1.13 -3.68
N GLU A 66 -11.67 -0.83 -4.94
CA GLU A 66 -11.49 -1.82 -6.01
C GLU A 66 -10.09 -1.77 -6.64
N MET A 67 -9.36 -0.66 -6.49
CA MET A 67 -8.05 -0.50 -7.10
C MET A 67 -7.05 -1.53 -6.58
N THR A 68 -6.40 -2.23 -7.51
CA THR A 68 -5.34 -3.21 -7.24
C THR A 68 -4.04 -2.79 -7.91
N VAL A 69 -2.90 -3.34 -7.46
CA VAL A 69 -1.60 -3.08 -8.11
C VAL A 69 -1.62 -3.42 -9.61
N PRO A 70 -2.08 -4.60 -10.06
CA PRO A 70 -2.13 -4.92 -11.49
C PRO A 70 -2.96 -3.92 -12.29
N MET A 71 -4.13 -3.49 -11.79
CA MET A 71 -4.97 -2.52 -12.49
C MET A 71 -4.27 -1.18 -12.68
N CYS A 72 -3.61 -0.66 -11.63
CA CYS A 72 -2.84 0.57 -11.72
C CYS A 72 -1.69 0.45 -12.73
N LEU A 73 -0.94 -0.65 -12.67
CA LEU A 73 0.18 -0.88 -13.59
C LEU A 73 -0.30 -1.04 -15.03
N ASP A 74 -1.40 -1.73 -15.28
CA ASP A 74 -2.00 -1.87 -16.61
C ASP A 74 -2.48 -0.51 -17.13
N PHE A 75 -3.19 0.26 -16.31
CA PHE A 75 -3.60 1.63 -16.66
C PHE A 75 -2.40 2.49 -17.02
N CYS A 76 -1.32 2.48 -16.23
CA CYS A 76 -0.13 3.28 -16.54
C CYS A 76 0.66 2.73 -17.75
N ASN A 77 0.61 1.43 -18.00
CA ASN A 77 1.28 0.83 -19.15
C ASN A 77 0.60 1.18 -20.47
N TYR A 78 -0.73 1.32 -20.50
CA TYR A 78 -1.46 1.65 -21.72
C TYR A 78 -1.95 3.11 -21.79
N GLY A 79 -1.94 3.79 -20.64
CA GLY A 79 -2.20 5.20 -20.42
C GLY A 79 -3.45 5.78 -21.07
N GLU A 80 -3.57 7.10 -20.95
CA GLU A 80 -4.51 7.85 -21.79
C GLU A 80 -3.93 7.97 -23.20
N ASN A 81 -4.76 7.68 -24.21
CA ASN A 81 -4.40 7.75 -25.62
C ASN A 81 -3.21 6.88 -26.05
N GLY A 82 -2.95 5.76 -25.34
CA GLY A 82 -1.83 4.87 -25.68
C GLY A 82 -0.48 5.32 -25.11
N THR A 83 -0.46 6.29 -24.21
CA THR A 83 0.78 6.78 -23.60
C THR A 83 1.36 5.74 -22.64
N HIS A 84 2.64 5.37 -22.83
CA HIS A 84 3.35 4.51 -21.91
C HIS A 84 4.04 5.36 -20.83
N TYR A 85 3.50 5.35 -19.61
CA TYR A 85 4.09 6.13 -18.51
C TYR A 85 5.34 5.46 -17.96
N ARG A 86 6.38 6.25 -17.67
CA ARG A 86 7.64 5.76 -17.10
C ARG A 86 7.50 5.34 -15.63
N TYR A 87 6.58 5.97 -14.91
CA TYR A 87 6.32 5.72 -13.49
C TYR A 87 4.83 5.48 -13.27
N ALA A 88 4.54 4.59 -12.34
CA ALA A 88 3.19 4.30 -11.85
C ALA A 88 3.18 4.43 -10.34
N GLY A 89 2.16 5.09 -9.79
CA GLY A 89 1.99 5.31 -8.36
C GLY A 89 0.59 4.88 -7.96
N LEU A 90 0.50 4.07 -6.92
CA LEU A 90 -0.76 3.62 -6.36
C LEU A 90 -0.85 4.04 -4.90
N GLU A 91 -1.94 4.70 -4.57
CA GLU A 91 -2.34 5.00 -3.20
C GLU A 91 -3.60 4.20 -2.87
N TRP A 92 -3.70 3.71 -1.64
CA TRP A 92 -4.91 3.06 -1.12
C TRP A 92 -5.37 1.82 -1.91
N ALA A 93 -4.44 0.89 -2.18
CA ALA A 93 -4.76 -0.41 -2.75
C ALA A 93 -5.67 -1.24 -1.84
N ARG A 94 -6.57 -2.04 -2.42
CA ARG A 94 -7.40 -3.03 -1.73
C ARG A 94 -6.57 -4.18 -1.14
#